data_AF-A0A521X5Z5-F1
#
_entry.id   AF-A0A521X5Z5-F1
#
_cell.length_a   1.000
_cell.length_b   1.000
_cell.length_c   1.000
_cell.angle_alpha   90.00
_cell.angle_beta   90.00
_cell.angle_gamma   90.00
#
_symmetry.space_group_name_H-M   'P 1'
#
loop_
_entity.id
_entity.type
_entity.pdbx_description
1 polymer ?
#
loop_
_entity_poly.entity_id
_entity_poly.type
_entity_poly.pdbx_seq_one_letter_code
_entity_poly.pdbx_strand_id
1 'polypeptide(L)' 'DYFISNDTGIMHVAGATKTPLLALFGPTDPLQWSSQKKGDSFIAAEDGDINSISVEEVFLKLVGMIEIN' A
#
# COMPACT_ATOMS: atom_id res chain seq x y z
N ASP A 1 -6.69 13.25 0.57
CA ASP A 1 -5.89 12.61 1.63
C ASP A 1 -5.69 11.14 1.32
N TYR A 2 -4.50 10.62 1.61
CA TYR A 2 -4.11 9.23 1.37
C TYR A 2 -3.48 8.66 2.65
N PHE A 3 -3.67 7.37 2.89
CA PHE A 3 -3.05 6.67 4.01
C PHE A 3 -1.99 5.71 3.47
N ILE A 4 -0.79 5.73 4.05
CA ILE A 4 0.33 4.88 3.67
C ILE A 4 0.73 4.10 4.92
N SER A 5 0.82 2.78 4.82
CA SER A 5 1.16 1.92 5.95
C SER A 5 1.78 0.62 5.48
N ASN A 6 2.65 0.05 6.30
CA ASN A 6 3.02 -1.35 6.17
C ASN A 6 1.89 -2.28 6.62
N ASP A 7 2.03 -3.57 6.32
CA ASP A 7 1.11 -4.63 6.73
C ASP A 7 1.02 -4.77 8.27
N THR A 8 0.02 -4.12 8.85
CA THR A 8 -0.29 -4.09 10.28
C THR A 8 -1.79 -3.95 10.49
N GLY A 9 -2.27 -4.16 11.72
CA GLY A 9 -3.69 -4.02 12.06
C GLY A 9 -4.33 -2.71 11.60
N ILE A 10 -3.60 -1.58 11.68
CA ILE A 10 -4.13 -0.27 11.28
C ILE A 10 -4.32 -0.15 9.76
N MET A 11 -3.52 -0.86 8.96
CA MET A 11 -3.69 -0.92 7.52
C MET A 11 -5.06 -1.52 7.15
N HIS A 12 -5.49 -2.58 7.83
CA HIS A 12 -6.81 -3.17 7.59
C HIS A 12 -7.95 -2.23 8.02
N VAL A 13 -7.78 -1.50 9.13
CA VAL A 13 -8.75 -0.47 9.54
C VAL A 13 -8.86 0.59 8.45
N ALA A 14 -7.75 1.07 7.88
CA ALA A 14 -7.78 2.02 6.76
C ALA A 14 -8.46 1.43 5.51
N GLY A 15 -8.20 0.16 5.19
CA GLY A 15 -8.86 -0.57 4.11
C GLY A 15 -10.39 -0.62 4.24
N ALA A 16 -10.92 -0.65 5.46
CA ALA A 16 -12.35 -0.62 5.74
C ALA A 16 -12.99 0.80 5.66
N THR A 17 -12.18 1.86 5.50
CA THR A 17 -12.66 3.25 5.39
C THR A 17 -12.76 3.72 3.94
N LYS A 18 -13.18 4.97 3.72
CA LYS A 18 -13.19 5.60 2.39
C LYS A 18 -11.86 6.23 1.99
N THR A 19 -10.90 6.37 2.92
CA THR A 19 -9.59 6.96 2.61
C THR A 19 -8.79 6.01 1.72
N PRO A 20 -8.27 6.44 0.55
CA PRO A 20 -7.42 5.59 -0.29
C PRO A 20 -6.15 5.15 0.46
N LEU A 21 -5.82 3.87 0.35
CA LEU A 21 -4.68 3.23 1.03
C LEU A 21 -3.61 2.82 -0.01
N LEU A 22 -2.36 3.15 0.28
CA LEU A 22 -1.18 2.53 -0.33
C LEU A 22 -0.49 1.65 0.72
N ALA A 23 -0.60 0.33 0.58
CA ALA A 23 -0.02 -0.64 1.51
C ALA A 23 1.39 -1.08 1.07
N LEU A 24 2.30 -1.27 2.04
CA LEU A 24 3.68 -1.70 1.81
C LEU A 24 3.91 -3.08 2.41
N PHE A 25 4.37 -4.02 1.59
CA PHE A 25 4.58 -5.41 1.97
C PHE A 25 6.07 -5.78 1.88
N GLY A 26 6.60 -6.35 2.95
CA GLY A 26 7.88 -7.05 2.93
C GLY A 26 7.64 -8.55 2.79
N PRO A 27 7.69 -9.33 3.89
CA PRO A 27 7.67 -10.79 3.82
C PRO A 27 6.25 -11.39 3.69
N THR A 28 5.21 -10.59 3.84
CA THR A 28 3.81 -11.06 3.81
C THR A 28 3.21 -10.92 2.41
N ASP A 29 2.35 -11.88 2.02
CA ASP A 29 1.73 -11.90 0.69
C ASP A 29 0.61 -10.85 0.57
N PRO A 30 0.75 -9.82 -0.28
CA PRO A 30 -0.28 -8.81 -0.48
C PRO A 30 -1.58 -9.39 -1.05
N LEU A 31 -1.55 -10.50 -1.79
CA LEU A 31 -2.76 -11.12 -2.33
C LEU A 31 -3.64 -11.73 -1.23
N GLN A 32 -3.04 -12.09 -0.10
CA GLN A 32 -3.75 -12.59 1.07
C GLN A 32 -4.23 -11.46 1.98
N TRP A 33 -3.42 -10.42 2.18
CA TRP A 33 -3.62 -9.44 3.25
C TRP A 33 -4.03 -8.04 2.79
N SER A 34 -3.86 -7.69 1.50
CA SER A 34 -4.26 -6.38 0.99
C SER A 34 -5.78 -6.19 0.97
N SER A 35 -6.19 -4.93 1.12
CA SER A 35 -7.56 -4.48 0.88
C SER A 35 -7.96 -4.68 -0.59
N GLN A 36 -9.23 -5.04 -0.80
CA GLN A 36 -9.85 -5.20 -2.13
C GLN A 36 -10.70 -3.97 -2.51
N LYS A 37 -10.60 -2.88 -1.75
CA LYS A 37 -11.37 -1.66 -1.98
C LYS A 37 -10.84 -0.93 -3.22
N LYS A 38 -11.76 -0.46 -4.08
CA LYS A 38 -11.43 0.35 -5.25
C LYS A 38 -10.67 1.61 -4.83
N GLY A 39 -9.55 1.88 -5.50
CA GLY A 39 -8.68 3.04 -5.22
C GLY A 39 -7.54 2.74 -4.26
N ASP A 40 -7.55 1.57 -3.59
CA ASP A 40 -6.39 1.09 -2.85
C ASP A 40 -5.35 0.47 -3.80
N SER A 41 -4.10 0.49 -3.38
CA SER A 41 -3.00 -0.18 -4.07
C SER A 41 -1.96 -0.68 -3.07
N PHE A 42 -1.01 -1.47 -3.56
CA PHE A 42 0.11 -1.94 -2.76
C PHE A 42 1.41 -1.95 -3.55
N ILE A 43 2.52 -1.95 -2.80
CA ILE A 43 3.87 -2.28 -3.25
C ILE A 43 4.35 -3.46 -2.41
N ALA A 44 4.95 -4.46 -3.05
CA ALA A 44 5.58 -5.58 -2.37
C ALA A 44 7.05 -5.66 -2.75
N ALA A 45 7.92 -5.77 -1.75
CA ALA A 45 9.35 -5.94 -1.95
C ALA A 45 9.63 -7.29 -2.65
N GLU A 46 10.42 -7.27 -3.72
CA GLU A 46 10.72 -8.49 -4.50
C GLU A 46 11.51 -9.52 -3.67
N ASP A 47 12.35 -9.06 -2.75
CA ASP A 47 13.17 -9.88 -1.86
C ASP A 47 12.51 -10.17 -0.50
N GLY A 48 11.31 -9.65 -0.28
CA GLY A 48 10.59 -9.75 0.99
C GLY A 48 11.12 -8.84 2.11
N ASP A 49 12.12 -8.00 1.86
CA ASP A 49 12.57 -6.98 2.82
C ASP A 49 11.90 -5.64 2.51
N ILE A 50 11.04 -5.18 3.42
CA ILE A 50 10.33 -3.90 3.25
C ILE A 50 11.31 -2.71 3.13
N ASN A 51 12.52 -2.83 3.65
CA ASN A 51 13.55 -1.78 3.53
C ASN A 51 14.10 -1.65 2.10
N SER A 52 13.87 -2.64 1.23
CA SER A 52 14.21 -2.59 -0.19
C SER A 52 13.23 -1.73 -1.00
N ILE A 53 12.09 -1.33 -0.42
CA ILE A 53 11.16 -0.39 -1.04
C ILE A 53 11.70 1.03 -0.85
N SER A 54 12.04 1.68 -1.97
CA SER A 54 12.54 3.06 -1.94
C SER A 54 11.44 4.09 -1.68
N VAL A 55 11.80 5.24 -1.11
CA VAL A 55 10.86 6.35 -0.90
C VAL A 55 10.35 6.88 -2.24
N GLU A 56 11.22 6.90 -3.25
CA GLU A 56 10.91 7.33 -4.62
C GLU A 56 9.83 6.46 -5.27
N GLU A 57 9.91 5.14 -5.09
CA GLU A 57 8.91 4.21 -5.60
C GLU A 57 7.54 4.45 -4.95
N VAL A 58 7.51 4.60 -3.62
CA VAL A 58 6.28 4.93 -2.88
C VAL A 58 5.69 6.24 -3.38
N PHE A 59 6.51 7.26 -3.58
CA PHE A 59 6.09 8.57 -4.07
C PHE A 59 5.51 8.49 -5.48
N LEU A 60 6.20 7.84 -6.43
CA LEU A 60 5.73 7.70 -7.82
C LEU A 60 4.42 6.91 -7.89
N LYS A 61 4.30 5.83 -7.10
CA LYS A 61 3.07 5.05 -7.02
C LYS A 61 1.90 5.89 -6.52
N LEU A 62 2.12 6.68 -5.46
CA LEU A 62 1.11 7.56 -4.90
C LEU A 62 0.68 8.64 -5.90
N VAL A 63 1.61 9.25 -6.63
CA VAL A 63 1.29 10.23 -7.69
C VAL A 63 0.43 9.58 -8.76
N GLY A 64 0.77 8.36 -9.21
CA GLY A 64 -0.05 7.63 -10.18
C GLY A 64 -1.46 7.33 -9.66
N MET A 65 -1.63 7.05 -8.35
CA MET A 65 -2.96 6.89 -7.74
C MET A 65 -3.77 8.20 -7.73
N ILE A 66 -3.10 9.36 -7.64
CA ILE A 66 -3.76 10.67 -7.68
C ILE A 66 -4.28 10.98 -9.08
N GLU A 67 -3.49 10.70 -10.12
CA GLU A 67 -3.82 11.05 -11.51
C GLU A 67 -4.95 10.20 -12.12
N ILE A 68 -5.26 9.04 -11.53
CA ILE A 68 -6.30 8.10 -12.00
C ILE A 68 -7.69 8.42 -11.39
N ASN A 69 -7.76 9.32 -10.41
CA ASN A 69 -9.00 9.76 -9.76
C ASN A 69 -9.56 11.04 -10.38
#